data_AF-A0A2S1LPP4-F1
#
_entry.id   AF-A0A2S1LPP4-F1
#
_cell.length_a   1.000
_cell.length_b   1.000
_cell.length_c   1.000
_cell.angle_alpha   90.00
_cell.angle_beta   90.00
_cell.angle_gamma   90.00
#
_symmetry.space_group_name_H-M   'P 1'
#
loop_
_entity.id
_entity.type
_entity.pdbx_description
1 polymer ?
#
loop_
_entity_poly.entity_id
_entity_poly.type
_entity_poly.pdbx_seq_one_letter_code
_entity_poly.pdbx_strand_id
1 'polypeptide(L)'
;MNGIILKEKLQAIEDVQLVEVSKKLQISPQGLQNRFKSKDVSLDFIIQLADAVNKSVYYFIEDTEYEKYFNGGYDYPFMSLQEEKASYNTDREKLLQAKDDIIALLKKENEALTKDKELFAKLLLKEDKA
;
A
#
# COMPACT_ATOMS: atom_id res chain seq x y z
N MET A 1 18.23 12.77 -14.34
CA MET A 1 17.14 13.75 -14.61
C MET A 1 17.72 15.14 -14.41
N ASN A 2 17.53 16.07 -15.34
CA ASN A 2 18.05 17.44 -15.19
C ASN A 2 16.99 18.39 -14.61
N GLY A 3 17.44 19.49 -13.98
CA GLY A 3 16.52 20.42 -13.34
C GLY A 3 15.68 21.27 -14.31
N ILE A 4 16.12 21.41 -15.56
CA ILE A 4 15.43 22.20 -16.59
C ILE A 4 14.17 21.46 -17.04
N ILE A 5 14.31 20.19 -17.40
CA ILE A 5 13.23 19.27 -17.79
C ILE A 5 12.25 19.10 -16.63
N LEU A 6 12.77 18.94 -15.41
CA LEU A 6 11.93 18.84 -14.22
C LEU A 6 11.03 20.07 -14.06
N LYS A 7 11.59 21.26 -14.32
CA LYS A 7 10.83 22.52 -14.29
C LYS A 7 9.80 22.59 -15.42
N GLU A 8 10.16 22.19 -16.63
CA GLU A 8 9.24 22.16 -17.78
C GLU A 8 8.05 21.23 -17.51
N LYS A 9 8.30 20.01 -17.04
CA LYS A 9 7.25 19.06 -16.64
C LYS A 9 6.40 19.62 -15.50
N LEU A 10 7.00 20.28 -14.51
CA LEU A 10 6.25 20.91 -13.43
C LEU A 10 5.34 22.05 -13.91
N GLN A 11 5.79 22.84 -14.88
CA GLN A 11 5.02 23.94 -15.48
C GLN A 11 3.92 23.46 -16.44
N ALA A 12 4.04 22.23 -16.95
CA ALA A 12 3.02 21.60 -17.78
C ALA A 12 1.82 21.08 -16.97
N ILE A 13 1.91 21.03 -15.63
CA ILE A 13 0.78 20.64 -14.78
C ILE A 13 -0.17 21.82 -14.64
N GLU A 14 -1.43 21.60 -15.06
CA GLU A 14 -2.50 22.58 -14.87
C GLU A 14 -2.70 22.89 -13.38
N ASP A 15 -3.01 24.15 -13.08
CA ASP A 15 -3.27 24.66 -11.72
C ASP A 15 -2.11 24.55 -10.70
N VAL A 16 -0.87 24.27 -11.14
CA VAL A 16 0.30 24.26 -10.25
C VAL A 16 1.10 25.55 -10.35
N GLN A 17 1.17 26.32 -9.26
CA GLN A 17 2.03 27.49 -9.17
C GLN A 17 3.35 27.18 -8.45
N LEU A 18 4.49 27.58 -9.04
CA LEU A 18 5.82 27.36 -8.45
C LEU A 18 5.98 27.93 -7.03
N VAL A 19 5.26 29.03 -6.72
CA VAL A 19 5.27 29.63 -5.39
C VAL A 19 4.61 28.69 -4.37
N GLU A 20 3.52 28.04 -4.73
CA GLU A 20 2.84 27.06 -3.86
C GLU A 20 3.69 25.81 -3.67
N VAL A 21 4.34 25.34 -4.74
CA VAL A 21 5.29 24.22 -4.68
C VAL A 21 6.43 24.53 -3.70
N SER A 22 7.00 25.73 -3.74
CA SER A 22 8.06 26.12 -2.80
C SER A 22 7.61 26.10 -1.34
N LYS A 23 6.36 26.51 -1.06
CA LYS A 23 5.76 26.45 0.28
C LYS A 23 5.56 25.01 0.75
N LYS A 24 5.03 24.13 -0.11
CA LYS A 24 4.81 22.71 0.20
C LYS A 24 6.13 21.98 0.49
N LEU A 25 7.18 22.29 -0.27
CA LEU A 25 8.52 21.76 -0.08
C LEU A 25 9.28 22.41 1.09
N GLN A 26 8.72 23.41 1.77
CA GLN A 26 9.36 24.16 2.85
C GLN A 26 10.73 24.76 2.46
N ILE A 27 10.88 25.17 1.20
CA ILE A 27 12.09 25.81 0.69
C ILE A 27 11.77 27.21 0.18
N SER A 28 12.78 28.08 0.15
CA SER A 28 12.60 29.41 -0.45
C SER A 28 12.37 29.28 -1.96
N PRO A 29 11.64 30.22 -2.60
CA PRO A 29 11.50 30.26 -4.06
C PRO A 29 12.86 30.25 -4.77
N GLN A 30 13.86 30.93 -4.20
CA GLN A 30 15.23 30.92 -4.71
C GLN A 30 15.89 29.53 -4.59
N GLY A 31 15.65 28.82 -3.48
CA GLY A 31 16.10 27.44 -3.29
C GLY A 31 15.52 26.50 -4.35
N LEU A 32 14.22 26.62 -4.64
CA LEU A 32 13.57 25.87 -5.71
C LEU A 32 14.17 26.19 -7.09
N GLN A 33 14.40 27.47 -7.40
CA GLN A 33 15.06 27.86 -8.65
C GLN A 33 16.49 27.30 -8.77
N ASN A 34 17.24 27.25 -7.67
CA ASN A 34 18.59 26.67 -7.66
C ASN A 34 18.55 25.17 -7.96
N ARG A 35 17.53 24.44 -7.48
CA ARG A 35 17.32 23.01 -7.80
C ARG A 35 17.05 22.81 -9.30
N PHE A 36 16.24 23.68 -9.91
CA PHE A 36 15.98 23.62 -11.37
C PHE A 36 17.16 23.98 -12.26
N LYS A 37 18.17 24.69 -11.73
CA LYS A 37 19.42 24.96 -12.46
C LYS A 37 20.42 23.81 -12.37
N SER A 38 20.15 22.79 -11.57
CA SER A 38 21.06 21.66 -11.40
C SER A 38 21.11 20.81 -12.66
N LYS A 39 22.33 20.40 -13.05
CA LYS A 39 22.53 19.43 -14.14
C LYS A 39 21.97 18.06 -13.81
N ASP A 40 22.04 17.68 -12.53
CA ASP A 40 21.49 16.44 -12.02
C ASP A 40 20.71 16.70 -10.73
N VAL A 41 19.54 16.08 -10.64
CA VAL A 41 18.61 16.28 -9.53
C VAL A 41 18.51 14.98 -8.76
N SER A 42 18.67 15.06 -7.44
CA SER A 42 18.59 13.87 -6.58
C SER A 42 17.20 13.24 -6.63
N LEU A 43 17.17 11.91 -6.58
CA LEU A 43 15.92 11.15 -6.54
C LEU A 43 15.03 11.57 -5.35
N ASP A 44 15.64 11.80 -4.19
CA ASP A 44 14.96 12.29 -2.99
C ASP A 44 14.19 13.61 -3.25
N PHE A 45 14.79 14.55 -3.98
CA PHE A 45 14.10 15.79 -4.35
C PHE A 45 12.96 15.55 -5.34
N ILE A 46 13.12 14.62 -6.28
CA ILE A 46 12.06 14.27 -7.24
C ILE A 46 10.87 13.64 -6.49
N ILE A 47 11.12 12.77 -5.50
CA ILE A 47 10.09 12.17 -4.64
C ILE A 47 9.34 13.26 -3.86
N GLN A 48 10.06 14.18 -3.21
CA GLN A 48 9.45 15.28 -2.48
C GLN A 48 8.62 16.20 -3.40
N LEU A 49 9.13 16.48 -4.59
CA LEU A 49 8.43 17.31 -5.57
C LEU A 49 7.14 16.61 -6.05
N ALA A 50 7.22 15.31 -6.34
CA ALA A 50 6.11 14.49 -6.78
C ALA A 50 4.98 14.45 -5.74
N ASP A 51 5.33 14.28 -4.47
CA ASP A 51 4.39 14.34 -3.34
C ASP A 51 3.76 15.75 -3.23
N ALA A 52 4.57 16.80 -3.31
CA ALA A 52 4.08 18.18 -3.23
C ALA A 52 3.03 18.54 -4.31
N VAL A 53 3.13 17.95 -5.50
CA VAL A 53 2.19 18.20 -6.61
C VAL A 53 1.22 17.06 -6.87
N ASN A 54 1.18 16.06 -5.98
CA ASN A 54 0.30 14.90 -6.09
C ASN A 54 0.41 14.18 -7.45
N LYS A 55 1.64 14.02 -7.95
CA LYS A 55 1.94 13.26 -9.17
C LYS A 55 2.83 12.07 -8.85
N SER A 56 2.79 11.06 -9.72
CA SER A 56 3.72 9.94 -9.65
C SER A 56 5.16 10.41 -9.89
N VAL A 57 6.15 9.81 -9.22
CA VAL A 57 7.57 10.06 -9.50
C VAL A 57 7.90 9.77 -10.96
N TYR A 58 7.27 8.74 -11.55
CA TYR A 58 7.43 8.35 -12.95
C TYR A 58 6.91 9.40 -13.94
N TYR A 59 6.09 10.35 -13.52
CA TYR A 59 5.72 11.50 -14.35
C TYR A 59 6.97 12.33 -14.70
N PHE A 60 7.88 12.48 -13.74
CA PHE A 60 9.09 13.27 -13.90
C PHE A 60 10.22 12.52 -14.57
N ILE A 61 10.35 11.21 -14.39
CA ILE A 61 11.48 10.42 -14.91
C ILE A 61 11.28 10.07 -16.41
N GLU A 62 12.14 10.62 -17.25
CA GLU A 62 12.24 10.32 -18.69
C GLU A 62 12.96 9.00 -18.97
N ASP A 63 12.81 8.49 -20.20
CA ASP A 63 13.47 7.28 -20.72
C ASP A 63 13.10 6.01 -19.97
N THR A 64 11.92 5.99 -19.35
CA THR A 64 11.36 4.80 -18.72
C THR A 64 10.29 4.17 -19.59
N GLU A 65 10.15 2.85 -19.51
CA GLU A 65 9.03 2.12 -20.13
C GLU A 65 7.65 2.64 -19.67
N TYR A 66 7.62 3.36 -18.55
CA TYR A 66 6.44 3.92 -17.91
C TYR A 66 6.05 5.31 -18.41
N GLU A 67 6.96 6.04 -19.07
CA GLU A 67 6.74 7.43 -19.47
C GLU A 67 5.46 7.63 -20.32
N LYS A 68 5.17 6.67 -21.20
CA LYS A 68 3.97 6.65 -22.05
C LYS A 68 2.65 6.66 -21.26
N TYR A 69 2.64 6.21 -20.01
CA TYR A 69 1.44 6.18 -19.17
C TYR A 69 1.15 7.54 -18.52
N PHE A 70 2.14 8.43 -18.46
CA PHE A 70 2.05 9.71 -17.76
C PHE A 70 2.00 10.94 -18.69
N ASN A 71 2.45 10.79 -19.95
CA ASN A 71 2.42 11.86 -20.96
C ASN A 71 1.06 12.01 -21.69
N GLY A 72 0.05 11.18 -21.37
CA GLY A 72 -1.20 11.04 -22.15
C GLY A 72 -2.38 11.92 -21.74
N GLY A 73 -2.22 12.93 -20.88
CA GLY A 73 -3.33 13.79 -20.40
C GLY A 73 -4.34 13.08 -19.50
N TYR A 74 -4.17 11.80 -19.23
CA TYR A 74 -4.86 11.12 -18.15
C TYR A 74 -4.17 11.48 -16.86
N ASP A 75 -4.82 12.36 -16.10
CA ASP A 75 -4.51 12.62 -14.72
C ASP A 75 -4.72 11.32 -13.95
N TYR A 76 -3.71 10.44 -13.96
CA TYR A 76 -3.63 9.41 -12.95
C TYR A 76 -3.35 10.18 -11.67
N PRO A 77 -4.35 10.37 -10.78
CA PRO A 77 -4.05 10.85 -9.44
C PRO A 77 -2.91 9.99 -8.96
N PHE A 78 -1.94 10.58 -8.24
CA PHE A 78 -0.99 9.81 -7.46
C PHE A 78 -1.78 8.61 -6.94
N MET A 79 -1.47 7.41 -7.48
CA MET A 79 -1.83 6.21 -6.77
C MET A 79 -1.09 6.47 -5.49
N SER A 80 -1.82 6.98 -4.49
CA SER A 80 -1.45 6.79 -3.13
C SER A 80 -0.96 5.36 -3.16
N LEU A 81 0.27 5.13 -2.78
CA LEU A 81 0.58 3.89 -2.11
C LEU A 81 -0.27 3.86 -0.82
N GLN A 82 -1.60 4.03 -0.90
CA GLN A 82 -2.51 3.02 -0.39
C GLN A 82 -1.93 1.76 -0.99
N GLU A 83 -1.05 1.16 -0.19
CA GLU A 83 -0.77 -0.27 -0.15
C GLU A 83 -1.78 -0.93 -1.04
N GLU A 84 -1.32 -1.38 -2.20
CA GLU A 84 -2.10 -2.16 -3.12
C GLU A 84 -2.99 -3.06 -2.26
N LYS A 85 -4.29 -2.72 -2.13
CA LYS A 85 -5.26 -3.59 -1.47
C LYS A 85 -5.49 -4.69 -2.49
N ALA A 86 -4.43 -5.44 -2.72
CA ALA A 86 -4.25 -6.44 -3.73
C ALA A 86 -5.27 -7.51 -3.42
N SER A 87 -6.49 -7.40 -3.95
CA SER A 87 -7.49 -8.47 -3.94
C SER A 87 -7.60 -9.22 -2.58
N TYR A 88 -7.38 -8.55 -1.45
CA TYR A 88 -7.23 -9.24 -0.16
C TYR A 88 -8.57 -9.73 0.37
N ASN A 89 -9.69 -9.23 -0.16
CA ASN A 89 -11.02 -9.59 0.34
C ASN A 89 -11.37 -11.04 -0.01
N THR A 90 -11.05 -11.51 -1.22
CA THR A 90 -11.39 -12.88 -1.64
C THR A 90 -10.58 -13.93 -0.87
N ASP A 91 -9.31 -13.64 -0.58
CA ASP A 91 -8.46 -14.55 0.19
C ASP A 91 -8.73 -14.47 1.70
N ARG A 92 -9.13 -13.29 2.20
CA ARG A 92 -9.53 -13.12 3.59
C ARG A 92 -10.83 -13.86 3.91
N GLU A 93 -11.83 -13.81 3.05
CA GLU A 93 -13.09 -14.55 3.24
C GLU A 93 -12.85 -16.06 3.24
N LYS A 94 -12.04 -16.57 2.30
CA LYS A 94 -11.64 -17.99 2.27
C LYS A 94 -10.86 -18.38 3.52
N LEU A 95 -9.97 -17.52 4.01
CA LEU A 95 -9.18 -17.78 5.21
C LEU A 95 -10.04 -17.77 6.48
N LEU A 96 -11.02 -16.87 6.55
CA LEU A 96 -11.99 -16.83 7.65
C LEU A 96 -12.88 -18.09 7.64
N GLN A 97 -13.36 -18.49 6.47
CA GLN A 97 -14.15 -19.72 6.34
C GLN A 97 -13.35 -20.97 6.73
N ALA A 98 -12.11 -21.10 6.24
CA ALA A 98 -11.23 -22.21 6.60
C ALA A 98 -10.95 -22.26 8.11
N LYS A 99 -10.78 -21.09 8.76
CA LYS A 99 -10.63 -20.99 10.21
C LYS A 99 -11.88 -21.48 10.94
N ASP A 100 -13.07 -21.07 10.49
CA ASP A 100 -14.34 -21.44 11.12
C ASP A 100 -14.63 -22.95 10.97
N ASP A 101 -14.30 -23.54 9.82
CA ASP A 101 -14.42 -24.97 9.58
C ASP A 101 -13.53 -25.79 10.52
N ILE A 102 -12.27 -25.35 10.72
CA ILE A 102 -11.34 -25.99 11.66
C ILE A 102 -11.87 -25.89 13.10
N ILE A 103 -12.41 -24.74 13.49
CA ILE A 103 -13.00 -24.56 14.83
C ILE A 103 -14.19 -25.51 15.03
N ALA A 104 -15.04 -25.67 14.03
CA ALA A 104 -16.19 -26.58 14.10
C ALA A 104 -15.74 -28.05 14.27
N LEU A 105 -14.71 -28.47 13.52
CA LEU A 105 -14.13 -29.82 13.66
C LEU A 105 -13.55 -30.05 15.06
N LEU A 106 -12.75 -29.12 15.57
CA LEU A 106 -12.14 -29.23 16.90
C LEU A 106 -13.18 -29.26 18.03
N LYS A 107 -14.29 -28.53 17.89
CA LYS A 107 -15.40 -28.59 18.86
C LYS A 107 -16.06 -29.96 18.86
N LYS A 108 -16.36 -30.50 17.68
CA LYS A 108 -16.95 -31.84 17.54
C LYS A 108 -16.06 -32.93 18.14
N GLU A 109 -14.75 -32.85 17.91
CA GLU A 109 -13.78 -33.79 18.48
C GLU A 109 -13.72 -33.69 20.01
N ASN A 110 -13.68 -32.47 20.56
CA ASN A 110 -13.70 -32.27 22.02
C ASN A 110 -15.00 -32.80 22.66
N GLU A 111 -16.14 -32.61 22.02
CA GLU A 111 -17.41 -33.15 22.50
C GLU A 111 -17.41 -34.69 22.50
N ALA A 112 -16.87 -35.31 21.45
CA ALA A 112 -16.74 -36.77 21.39
C ALA A 112 -15.81 -37.30 22.49
N LEU A 113 -14.63 -36.69 22.66
CA LEU A 113 -13.68 -37.05 23.71
C LEU A 113 -14.26 -36.87 25.11
N THR A 114 -15.09 -35.83 25.31
CA THR A 114 -15.75 -35.61 26.61
C THR A 114 -16.77 -36.71 26.90
N LYS A 115 -17.60 -37.08 25.91
CA LYS A 115 -18.57 -38.18 26.05
C LYS A 115 -17.88 -39.52 26.30
N ASP A 116 -16.78 -39.79 25.60
CA ASP A 116 -15.99 -41.02 25.82
C ASP A 116 -15.42 -41.05 27.23
N LYS A 117 -14.83 -39.93 27.71
CA LYS A 117 -14.36 -39.82 29.10
C LYS A 117 -15.47 -40.07 30.12
N GLU A 118 -16.65 -39.49 29.92
CA GLU A 118 -17.80 -39.70 30.79
C GLU A 118 -18.28 -41.16 30.78
N LEU A 119 -18.25 -41.82 29.63
CA LEU A 119 -18.59 -43.23 29.50
C LEU A 119 -17.59 -44.11 30.25
N PHE A 120 -16.29 -43.88 30.06
CA PHE A 120 -15.23 -44.59 30.79
C PHE A 120 -15.35 -44.39 32.30
N ALA A 121 -15.59 -43.16 32.77
CA ALA A 121 -15.79 -42.88 34.19
C ALA A 121 -17.00 -43.63 34.76
N LYS A 122 -18.11 -43.72 34.02
CA LYS A 122 -19.30 -44.49 34.42
C LYS A 122 -19.07 -45.99 34.46
N LEU A 123 -18.23 -46.53 33.58
CA LEU A 123 -17.88 -47.96 33.57
C LEU A 123 -17.00 -48.33 34.76
N LEU A 124 -15.97 -47.53 35.06
CA LEU A 124 -15.12 -47.73 36.23
C LEU A 124 -15.93 -47.71 37.55
N LEU A 125 -16.86 -46.75 37.70
CA LEU A 125 -17.73 -46.67 38.87
C LEU A 125 -18.74 -47.83 39.01
N LYS A 126 -18.97 -48.60 37.94
CA LYS A 126 -19.80 -49.81 37.98
C LYS A 126 -19.00 -51.06 38.36
N GLU A 127 -17.73 -51.14 37.97
CA GLU A 127 -16.84 -52.24 38.36
C GLU A 127 -16.51 -52.21 39.86
N ASP A 128 -16.38 -51.03 40.47
CA ASP A 128 -16.16 -50.90 41.92
C ASP A 128 -17.39 -51.27 42.80
N LYS A 129 -18.54 -51.57 42.19
CA LYS A 129 -19.81 -51.88 42.88
C LYS A 129 -20.29 -53.34 42.68
N ALA A 130 -19.54 -54.15 41.95
CA ALA A 130 -19.81 -55.58 41.73
C ALA A 130 -18.88 -56.44 42.58
#